data_AF-A0A2L0F4M3-F1
#
_entry.id   AF-A0A2L0F4M3-F1
#
_cell.length_a   1.000
_cell.length_b   1.000
_cell.length_c   1.000
_cell.angle_alpha   90.00
_cell.angle_beta   90.00
_cell.angle_gamma   90.00
#
_symmetry.space_group_name_H-M   'P 1'
#
loop_
_entity.id
_entity.type
_entity.pdbx_description
1 polymer ?
#
loop_
_entity_poly.entity_id
_entity_poly.type
_entity_poly.pdbx_seq_one_letter_code
_entity_poly.pdbx_strand_id
1 'polypeptide(L)'
;MGKVADGGACTNDGDCSGEGSQCEDDVCTPPPAPSAEGEPCFFPEDCQEGLECDYVEVGLQCVKPQSKPDGQECAGNYDCASRYCDAMRVCAALREDGAECIFSGECKSGYCDTETFTCAPDEPAPEPAPEPADEEPVCDGT
;
A
#
# COMPACT_ATOMS: atom_id res chain seq x y z
N MET A 1 35.64 17.15 14.61
CA MET A 1 34.61 18.20 14.49
C MET A 1 33.24 17.56 14.68
N GLY A 2 32.29 18.28 15.27
CA GLY A 2 30.90 17.81 15.35
C GLY A 2 30.12 18.13 14.08
N LYS A 3 29.00 17.45 13.85
CA LYS A 3 28.08 17.77 12.76
C LYS A 3 27.47 19.17 12.96
N VAL A 4 27.09 19.83 11.87
CA VAL A 4 26.49 21.17 11.80
C VAL A 4 25.00 21.09 11.40
N ALA A 5 24.20 22.06 11.81
CA ALA A 5 22.78 22.12 11.45
C ALA A 5 22.55 22.64 10.02
N ASP A 6 21.32 22.57 9.54
CA ASP A 6 20.90 23.17 8.27
C ASP A 6 21.22 24.68 8.23
N GLY A 7 21.72 25.14 7.08
CA GLY A 7 22.29 26.47 6.90
C GLY A 7 23.74 26.62 7.43
N GLY A 8 24.31 25.57 8.02
CA GLY A 8 25.69 25.52 8.49
C GLY A 8 26.68 25.19 7.36
N ALA A 9 27.92 25.67 7.50
CA ALA A 9 28.97 25.38 6.54
C ALA A 9 29.42 23.91 6.63
N CYS A 10 29.58 23.27 5.48
CA CYS A 10 29.96 21.86 5.36
C CYS A 10 31.01 21.65 4.26
N THR A 11 31.61 20.47 4.23
CA THR A 11 32.51 20.02 3.15
C THR A 11 32.03 18.72 2.50
N ASN A 12 31.12 18.00 3.17
CA ASN A 12 30.46 16.79 2.70
C ASN A 12 29.15 16.58 3.49
N ASP A 13 28.27 15.71 2.99
CA ASP A 13 26.96 15.43 3.59
C ASP A 13 27.05 14.88 5.02
N GLY A 14 28.15 14.20 5.35
CA GLY A 14 28.40 13.66 6.69
C GLY A 14 28.61 14.73 7.75
N ASP A 15 28.96 15.95 7.34
CA ASP A 15 29.05 17.11 8.22
C ASP A 15 27.66 17.58 8.67
N CYS A 16 26.59 17.23 7.96
CA CYS A 16 25.24 17.69 8.25
C CYS A 16 24.56 16.86 9.35
N SER A 17 23.84 17.56 10.24
CA SER A 17 23.09 16.99 11.37
C SER A 17 21.62 16.78 11.07
N GLY A 18 21.07 17.46 10.06
CA GLY A 18 19.68 17.32 9.65
C GLY A 18 19.44 15.98 8.97
N GLU A 19 18.26 15.42 9.18
CA GLU A 19 17.87 14.15 8.56
C GLU A 19 17.64 14.36 7.07
N GLY A 20 18.37 13.61 6.23
CA GLY A 20 18.32 13.77 4.78
C GLY A 20 19.03 15.02 4.24
N SER A 21 19.63 15.85 5.10
CA SER A 21 20.34 17.07 4.68
C SER A 21 21.62 16.73 3.93
N GLN A 22 21.87 17.48 2.85
CA GLN A 22 23.01 17.31 1.95
C GLN A 22 23.88 18.56 1.95
N CYS A 23 25.17 18.40 1.67
CA CYS A 23 26.09 19.51 1.56
C CYS A 23 26.07 20.04 0.12
N GLU A 24 25.30 21.11 -0.08
CA GLU A 24 25.14 21.77 -1.37
C GLU A 24 25.74 23.17 -1.29
N ASP A 25 26.64 23.51 -2.23
CA ASP A 25 27.36 24.80 -2.25
C ASP A 25 28.02 25.16 -0.90
N ASP A 26 28.69 24.18 -0.27
CA ASP A 26 29.35 24.29 1.04
C ASP A 26 28.39 24.63 2.20
N VAL A 27 27.09 24.41 2.03
CA VAL A 27 26.04 24.64 3.05
C VAL A 27 25.15 23.41 3.21
N CYS A 28 24.90 23.00 4.45
CA CYS A 28 23.93 21.95 4.73
C CYS A 28 22.53 22.42 4.36
N THR A 29 21.94 21.78 3.34
CA THR A 29 20.62 22.08 2.82
C THR A 29 19.70 20.92 3.17
N PRO A 30 18.55 21.18 3.82
CA PRO A 30 17.59 20.12 4.14
C PRO A 30 16.92 19.62 2.86
N PRO A 31 16.35 18.40 2.89
CA PRO A 31 15.54 17.92 1.77
C PRO A 31 14.38 18.88 1.49
N PRO A 32 13.92 18.97 0.22
CA PRO A 32 12.77 19.79 -0.13
C PRO A 32 11.55 19.35 0.68
N ALA A 33 10.76 20.34 1.14
CA ALA A 33 9.51 20.06 1.82
C ALA A 33 8.51 19.38 0.86
N PRO A 34 7.63 18.50 1.35
CA PRO A 34 6.59 17.90 0.52
C PRO A 34 5.66 18.97 -0.08
N SER A 35 5.31 18.76 -1.34
CA SER A 35 4.43 19.56 -2.19
C SER A 35 3.02 19.71 -1.60
N ALA A 36 2.49 20.94 -1.69
CA ALA A 36 1.14 21.26 -1.24
C ALA A 36 0.05 20.90 -2.29
N GLU A 37 -1.23 21.05 -1.93
CA GLU A 37 -2.34 20.83 -2.86
C GLU A 37 -2.20 21.69 -4.13
N GLY A 38 -2.34 21.05 -5.30
CA GLY A 38 -2.22 21.67 -6.62
C GLY A 38 -0.79 21.79 -7.14
N GLU A 39 0.21 21.48 -6.34
CA GLU A 39 1.61 21.46 -6.78
C GLU A 39 1.96 20.15 -7.51
N PRO A 40 2.93 20.20 -8.44
CA PRO A 40 3.34 19.01 -9.16
C PRO A 40 3.93 17.95 -8.23
N CYS A 41 3.71 16.70 -8.59
CA CYS A 41 4.25 15.53 -7.92
C CYS A 41 4.65 14.47 -8.94
N PHE A 42 5.50 13.54 -8.53
CA PHE A 42 5.88 12.38 -9.34
C PHE A 42 5.61 11.07 -8.59
N PHE A 43 5.65 11.12 -7.27
CA PHE A 43 5.41 10.02 -6.34
C PHE A 43 4.43 10.47 -5.25
N PRO A 44 3.72 9.54 -4.60
CA PRO A 44 2.80 9.88 -3.50
C PRO A 44 3.50 10.52 -2.30
N GLU A 45 4.76 10.17 -2.04
CA GLU A 45 5.58 10.73 -0.94
C GLU A 45 6.04 12.17 -1.18
N ASP A 46 5.95 12.66 -2.43
CA ASP A 46 6.21 14.07 -2.72
C ASP A 46 5.15 14.96 -2.09
N CYS A 47 3.95 14.44 -1.80
CA CYS A 47 2.82 15.23 -1.33
C CYS A 47 2.75 15.31 0.19
N GLN A 48 2.21 16.42 0.70
CA GLN A 48 1.91 16.57 2.12
C GLN A 48 0.96 15.48 2.62
N GLU A 49 1.09 15.13 3.90
CA GLU A 49 0.26 14.09 4.54
C GLU A 49 -1.24 14.34 4.30
N GLY A 50 -1.95 13.33 3.80
CA GLY A 50 -3.37 13.43 3.46
C GLY A 50 -3.67 13.92 2.04
N LEU A 51 -2.66 14.06 1.18
CA LEU A 51 -2.80 14.28 -0.26
C LEU A 51 -2.30 13.05 -1.04
N GLU A 52 -2.83 12.88 -2.26
CA GLU A 52 -2.41 11.84 -3.20
C GLU A 52 -1.88 12.49 -4.49
N CYS A 53 -0.85 11.89 -5.08
CA CYS A 53 -0.36 12.31 -6.38
C CYS A 53 -1.27 11.72 -7.48
N ASP A 54 -2.15 12.55 -8.03
CA ASP A 54 -3.14 12.12 -9.03
C ASP A 54 -3.05 12.97 -10.31
N TYR A 55 -3.51 12.41 -11.42
CA TYR A 55 -3.54 13.10 -12.70
C TYR A 55 -4.78 13.98 -12.80
N VAL A 56 -4.57 15.29 -12.78
CA VAL A 56 -5.61 16.28 -13.05
C VAL A 56 -5.46 16.86 -14.46
N GLU A 57 -6.36 17.79 -14.83
CA GLU A 57 -6.47 18.35 -16.19
C GLU A 57 -5.15 18.86 -16.80
N VAL A 58 -4.17 19.21 -15.97
CA VAL A 58 -2.88 19.82 -16.39
C VAL A 58 -1.64 19.01 -16.00
N GLY A 59 -1.80 17.76 -15.52
CA GLY A 59 -0.69 16.87 -15.16
C GLY A 59 -0.84 16.22 -13.79
N LEU A 60 0.22 15.56 -13.32
CA LEU A 60 0.29 14.99 -11.97
C LEU A 60 0.42 16.10 -10.94
N GLN A 61 -0.54 16.16 -10.00
CA GLN A 61 -0.56 17.14 -8.92
C GLN A 61 -0.98 16.49 -7.61
N CYS A 62 -0.51 17.05 -6.50
CA CYS A 62 -0.98 16.66 -5.17
C CYS A 62 -2.43 17.13 -5.00
N VAL A 63 -3.35 16.21 -4.77
CA VAL A 63 -4.77 16.53 -4.59
C VAL A 63 -5.31 15.87 -3.34
N LYS A 64 -6.39 16.42 -2.79
CA LYS A 64 -7.16 15.69 -1.78
C LYS A 64 -7.67 14.38 -2.39
N PRO A 65 -7.57 13.26 -1.64
CA PRO A 65 -8.20 12.01 -2.00
C PRO A 65 -9.65 12.26 -2.44
N GLN A 66 -9.96 11.98 -3.70
CA GLN A 66 -11.35 12.03 -4.17
C GLN A 66 -12.14 10.82 -3.69
N SER A 67 -11.45 9.84 -3.13
CA SER A 67 -12.04 8.63 -2.61
C SER A 67 -12.79 8.89 -1.30
N LYS A 68 -14.05 8.48 -1.27
CA LYS A 68 -14.98 8.65 -0.16
C LYS A 68 -14.57 7.74 1.01
N PRO A 69 -14.71 8.22 2.27
CA PRO A 69 -14.50 7.38 3.44
C PRO A 69 -15.57 6.30 3.56
N ASP A 70 -15.29 5.29 4.41
CA ASP A 70 -16.25 4.26 4.75
C ASP A 70 -17.56 4.84 5.29
N GLY A 71 -18.68 4.23 4.93
CA GLY A 71 -20.04 4.68 5.27
C GLY A 71 -20.67 5.65 4.26
N GLN A 72 -19.94 6.09 3.22
CA GLN A 72 -20.48 6.97 2.18
C GLN A 72 -21.00 6.21 0.96
N GLU A 73 -22.03 6.73 0.29
CA GLU A 73 -22.58 6.12 -0.92
C GLU A 73 -21.58 6.11 -2.08
N CYS A 74 -21.48 4.99 -2.79
CA CYS A 74 -20.56 4.76 -3.91
C CYS A 74 -21.27 4.17 -5.14
N ALA A 75 -20.79 4.54 -6.33
CA ALA A 75 -21.23 3.97 -7.59
C ALA A 75 -20.37 2.78 -8.01
N GLY A 76 -19.11 2.75 -7.58
CA GLY A 76 -18.17 1.64 -7.75
C GLY A 76 -17.00 1.68 -6.77
N ASN A 77 -16.22 0.61 -6.77
CA ASN A 77 -15.09 0.39 -5.85
C ASN A 77 -14.09 1.55 -5.80
N TYR A 78 -13.75 2.14 -6.95
CA TYR A 78 -12.77 3.22 -7.03
C TYR A 78 -13.25 4.54 -6.40
N ASP A 79 -14.55 4.68 -6.14
CA ASP A 79 -15.09 5.83 -5.41
C ASP A 79 -14.69 5.81 -3.93
N CYS A 80 -14.28 4.66 -3.39
CA CYS A 80 -14.03 4.46 -1.96
C CYS A 80 -12.55 4.47 -1.64
N ALA A 81 -12.18 5.05 -0.50
CA ALA A 81 -10.79 5.09 -0.03
C ALA A 81 -10.26 3.67 0.24
N SER A 82 -11.14 2.79 0.71
CA SER A 82 -10.89 1.35 0.85
C SER A 82 -10.77 0.58 -0.46
N ARG A 83 -11.09 1.22 -1.60
CA ARG A 83 -11.30 0.58 -2.91
C ARG A 83 -12.39 -0.50 -2.91
N TYR A 84 -13.32 -0.45 -1.97
CA TYR A 84 -14.42 -1.41 -1.89
C TYR A 84 -15.77 -0.71 -1.67
N CYS A 85 -16.67 -0.91 -2.62
CA CYS A 85 -18.05 -0.47 -2.59
C CYS A 85 -18.93 -1.70 -2.36
N ASP A 86 -19.59 -1.78 -1.21
CA ASP A 86 -20.33 -2.96 -0.81
C ASP A 86 -21.63 -3.17 -1.62
N ALA A 87 -22.29 -4.30 -1.36
CA ALA A 87 -23.56 -4.62 -2.01
C ALA A 87 -24.68 -3.61 -1.69
N MET A 88 -24.57 -2.85 -0.60
CA MET A 88 -25.50 -1.77 -0.22
C MET A 88 -25.17 -0.44 -0.89
N ARG A 89 -24.19 -0.39 -1.79
CA ARG A 89 -23.69 0.83 -2.46
C ARG A 89 -23.06 1.81 -1.47
N VAL A 90 -22.37 1.30 -0.46
CA VAL A 90 -21.68 2.10 0.54
C VAL A 90 -20.22 1.68 0.61
N CYS A 91 -19.31 2.65 0.74
CA CYS A 91 -17.90 2.40 0.96
C CYS A 91 -17.72 1.63 2.26
N ALA A 92 -16.98 0.53 2.21
CA ALA A 92 -16.74 -0.30 3.37
C ALA A 92 -15.27 -0.71 3.42
N ALA A 93 -14.78 -0.97 4.63
CA ALA A 93 -13.43 -1.49 4.82
C ALA A 93 -13.29 -2.88 4.19
N LEU A 94 -12.12 -3.14 3.61
CA LEU A 94 -11.71 -4.48 3.20
C LEU A 94 -11.52 -5.38 4.43
N ARG A 95 -11.88 -6.65 4.29
CA ARG A 95 -11.79 -7.68 5.33
C ARG A 95 -10.38 -8.25 5.43
N GLU A 96 -9.96 -8.58 6.66
CA GLU A 96 -8.67 -9.26 6.93
C GLU A 96 -8.71 -10.73 6.50
N ASP A 97 -7.54 -11.36 6.38
CA ASP A 97 -7.43 -12.80 6.20
C ASP A 97 -8.14 -13.58 7.32
N GLY A 98 -8.81 -14.67 6.95
CA GLY A 98 -9.65 -15.51 7.81
C GLY A 98 -11.07 -14.98 8.02
N ALA A 99 -11.40 -13.75 7.60
CA ALA A 99 -12.76 -13.23 7.66
C ALA A 99 -13.63 -13.84 6.56
N GLU A 100 -14.92 -14.06 6.83
CA GLU A 100 -15.86 -14.57 5.83
C GLU A 100 -15.93 -13.66 4.60
N CYS A 101 -16.07 -14.24 3.40
CA CYS A 101 -16.16 -13.52 2.14
C CYS A 101 -17.01 -14.30 1.11
N ILE A 102 -17.51 -13.58 0.11
CA ILE A 102 -18.26 -14.12 -1.03
C ILE A 102 -17.53 -13.76 -2.33
N PHE A 103 -16.90 -12.59 -2.38
CA PHE A 103 -16.15 -12.09 -3.53
C PHE A 103 -14.75 -11.65 -3.10
N SER A 104 -13.76 -11.86 -3.96
CA SER A 104 -12.36 -11.56 -3.67
C SER A 104 -12.10 -10.07 -3.41
N GLY A 105 -12.89 -9.19 -4.01
CA GLY A 105 -12.84 -7.75 -3.76
C GLY A 105 -13.29 -7.31 -2.37
N GLU A 106 -13.81 -8.23 -1.53
CA GLU A 106 -14.10 -7.96 -0.11
C GLU A 106 -12.86 -8.06 0.76
N CYS A 107 -11.78 -8.70 0.28
CA CYS A 107 -10.61 -9.07 1.07
C CYS A 107 -9.44 -8.11 0.82
N LYS A 108 -8.68 -7.79 1.87
CA LYS A 108 -7.45 -6.98 1.75
C LYS A 108 -6.41 -7.61 0.84
N SER A 109 -6.32 -8.93 0.87
CA SER A 109 -5.48 -9.70 -0.05
C SER A 109 -5.94 -9.61 -1.50
N GLY A 110 -7.20 -9.27 -1.75
CA GLY A 110 -7.82 -9.39 -3.07
C GLY A 110 -8.24 -10.82 -3.41
N TYR A 111 -8.18 -11.76 -2.44
CA TYR A 111 -8.50 -13.17 -2.64
C TYR A 111 -9.49 -13.70 -1.59
N CYS A 112 -10.59 -14.27 -2.08
CA CYS A 112 -11.60 -14.98 -1.30
C CYS A 112 -11.54 -16.46 -1.65
N ASP A 113 -11.15 -17.31 -0.69
CA ASP A 113 -11.08 -18.75 -0.85
C ASP A 113 -12.50 -19.31 -0.97
N THR A 114 -12.81 -19.93 -2.11
CA THR A 114 -14.17 -20.41 -2.39
C THR A 114 -14.51 -21.75 -1.75
N GLU A 115 -13.53 -22.44 -1.16
CA GLU A 115 -13.76 -23.70 -0.44
C GLU A 115 -14.18 -23.42 1.01
N THR A 116 -13.54 -22.44 1.63
CA THR A 116 -13.75 -22.04 3.02
C THR A 116 -14.66 -20.82 3.17
N PHE A 117 -14.89 -20.08 2.08
CA PHE A 117 -15.59 -18.78 2.07
C PHE A 117 -14.93 -17.77 3.00
N THR A 118 -13.60 -17.76 3.05
CA THR A 118 -12.83 -16.82 3.87
C THR A 118 -11.73 -16.13 3.08
N CYS A 119 -11.41 -14.90 3.47
CA CYS A 119 -10.28 -14.17 2.90
C CYS A 119 -9.00 -14.95 3.16
N ALA A 120 -8.19 -15.14 2.13
CA ALA A 120 -6.93 -15.85 2.24
C ALA A 120 -5.82 -15.00 1.62
N PRO A 121 -4.55 -15.19 2.03
CA PRO A 121 -3.43 -14.51 1.41
C PRO A 121 -3.38 -14.80 -0.09
N ASP A 122 -2.91 -13.83 -0.87
CA ASP A 122 -2.85 -13.91 -2.34
C ASP A 122 -1.85 -14.98 -2.83
N GLU A 123 -0.93 -15.43 -1.96
CA GLU A 123 -0.11 -16.62 -2.19
C GLU A 123 -0.84 -17.89 -1.71
N PRO A 124 -1.05 -18.90 -2.59
CA PRO A 124 -1.48 -20.20 -2.10
C PRO A 124 -0.42 -20.70 -1.12
N ALA A 125 -0.85 -21.08 0.08
CA ALA A 125 -0.01 -21.85 0.98
C ALA A 125 0.63 -22.99 0.17
N PRO A 126 1.95 -23.23 0.27
CA PRO A 126 2.59 -24.29 -0.49
C PRO A 126 1.79 -25.57 -0.29
N GLU A 127 1.35 -26.19 -1.40
CA GLU A 127 0.52 -27.38 -1.37
C GLU A 127 1.14 -28.38 -0.37
N PRO A 128 0.36 -28.95 0.56
CA PRO A 128 0.89 -30.01 1.40
C PRO A 128 1.42 -31.09 0.47
N ALA A 129 2.70 -31.45 0.65
CA ALA A 129 3.35 -32.47 -0.17
C ALA A 129 2.44 -33.70 -0.24
N PRO A 130 2.26 -34.32 -1.42
CA PRO A 130 1.35 -35.44 -1.58
C PRO A 130 1.68 -36.49 -0.51
N GLU A 131 0.67 -36.88 0.27
CA GLU A 131 0.79 -37.94 1.27
C GLU A 131 1.37 -39.18 0.57
N PRO A 132 2.37 -39.86 1.17
CA PRO A 132 2.94 -41.05 0.56
C PRO A 132 1.82 -42.07 0.34
N ALA A 133 1.65 -42.50 -0.91
CA ALA A 133 0.65 -43.49 -1.27
C ALA A 133 0.79 -44.72 -0.38
N ASP A 134 -0.26 -45.01 0.38
CA ASP A 134 -0.43 -46.24 1.16
C ASP A 134 -0.13 -47.42 0.23
N GLU A 135 0.95 -48.15 0.52
CA GLU A 135 1.35 -49.34 -0.21
C GLU A 135 0.19 -50.35 -0.22
N GLU A 136 -0.33 -50.68 -1.40
CA GLU A 136 -1.41 -51.64 -1.57
C GLU A 136 -1.04 -53.00 -0.91
N PRO A 137 -1.98 -53.69 -0.25
CA PRO A 137 -1.68 -54.97 0.39
C PRO A 137 -1.33 -56.04 -0.66
N VAL A 138 -0.15 -56.61 -0.49
CA VAL A 138 0.38 -57.71 -1.31
C VAL A 138 -0.58 -58.91 -1.26
N CYS A 139 -1.32 -59.14 -2.34
CA CYS A 139 -1.96 -60.43 -2.59
C CYS A 139 -1.00 -61.30 -3.41
N ASP A 140 -0.14 -62.09 -2.76
CA ASP A 140 0.55 -63.20 -3.42
C ASP A 140 -0.03 -64.52 -2.89
N GLY A 141 -0.74 -65.22 -3.78
CA GLY A 141 -1.32 -66.51 -3.51
C GLY A 141 -0.34 -67.65 -3.80
N THR A 142 -0.28 -68.63 -2.90
CA THR A 142 -0.19 -70.06 -3.23
C THR A 142 -0.53 -70.92 -2.01
#